data_AF-A0A8C6TWV5-F1
#
_entry.id   AF-A0A8C6TWV5-F1
#
_cell.length_a   1.000
_cell.length_b   1.000
_cell.length_c   1.000
_cell.angle_alpha   90.00
_cell.angle_beta   90.00
_cell.angle_gamma   90.00
#
_symmetry.space_group_name_H-M   'P 1'
#
loop_
_entity.id
_entity.type
_entity.pdbx_description
1 polymer ?
#
loop_
_entity_poly.entity_id
_entity_poly.type
_entity_poly.pdbx_seq_one_letter_code
_entity_poly.pdbx_strand_id
1 'polypeptide(L)'
;MDSYNTVGNIYLLVIITVLSVLQNIFFALKVEKECTSHNPRALAIERVSSANRNCMDAYPTFMAVMWCAGVCLSQAPAAFAGLLYLVVRHKYFIGYMGQTSQSTPGYLFGKRILLFLGLMCLIGVVNYLLTRFLGTDYKESVETFTSAASTLLLFP
;
A
#
# COMPACT_ATOMS: atom_id res chain seq x y z
N MET A 1 -9.76 2.86 -24.94
CA MET A 1 -9.44 3.28 -23.55
C MET A 1 -7.93 3.33 -23.46
N ASP A 2 -7.37 4.53 -23.63
CA ASP A 2 -5.96 4.71 -23.97
C ASP A 2 -5.02 4.30 -22.84
N SER A 3 -3.97 3.55 -23.17
CA SER A 3 -2.97 3.07 -22.20
C SER A 3 -2.37 4.19 -21.35
N TYR A 4 -2.30 5.41 -21.87
CA TYR A 4 -1.88 6.61 -21.14
C TYR A 4 -2.76 6.91 -19.91
N ASN A 5 -4.08 6.74 -20.02
CA ASN A 5 -5.00 6.96 -18.90
C ASN A 5 -4.84 5.87 -17.82
N THR A 6 -4.57 4.63 -18.23
CA THR A 6 -4.30 3.54 -17.28
C THR A 6 -3.00 3.74 -16.52
N VAL A 7 -1.93 4.20 -17.20
CA VAL A 7 -0.65 4.51 -16.56
C VAL A 7 -0.78 5.69 -15.60
N GLY A 8 -1.56 6.71 -15.95
CA GLY A 8 -1.86 7.84 -15.06
C GLY A 8 -2.41 7.38 -13.70
N ASN A 9 -3.32 6.41 -13.71
CA ASN A 9 -3.99 5.86 -12.52
C ASN A 9 -3.07 5.04 -11.60
N ILE A 10 -1.86 4.68 -12.04
CA ILE A 10 -0.89 3.93 -11.22
C ILE A 10 0.41 4.69 -10.97
N TYR A 11 0.67 5.78 -11.69
CA TYR A 11 1.95 6.49 -11.66
C TYR A 11 2.41 6.92 -10.25
N LEU A 12 1.50 7.45 -9.42
CA LEU A 12 1.81 7.78 -8.02
C LEU A 12 2.25 6.56 -7.21
N LEU A 13 1.62 5.38 -7.38
CA LEU A 13 2.04 4.15 -6.69
C LEU A 13 3.42 3.71 -7.15
N VAL A 14 3.71 3.85 -8.44
CA VAL A 14 5.03 3.57 -9.02
C VAL A 14 6.09 4.47 -8.40
N ILE A 15 5.83 5.78 -8.28
CA ILE A 15 6.74 6.72 -7.61
C ILE A 15 7.03 6.27 -6.18
N ILE A 16 5.99 5.95 -5.39
CA ILE A 16 6.19 5.48 -4.01
C ILE A 16 6.95 4.15 -3.96
N THR A 17 6.71 3.26 -4.92
CA THR A 17 7.45 1.99 -5.05
C THR A 17 8.94 2.22 -5.35
N VAL A 18 9.26 3.15 -6.25
CA VAL A 18 10.66 3.49 -6.55
C VAL A 18 11.33 4.12 -5.32
N LEU A 19 10.65 5.03 -4.62
CA LEU A 19 11.17 5.63 -3.39
C LEU A 19 11.41 4.58 -2.29
N SER A 20 10.52 3.59 -2.18
CA SER A 20 10.64 2.52 -1.18
C SER A 20 11.80 1.58 -1.49
N VAL A 21 12.06 1.30 -2.77
CA VAL A 21 13.23 0.54 -3.23
C VAL A 21 14.53 1.31 -2.93
N LEU A 22 14.59 2.61 -3.24
CA LEU A 22 15.74 3.44 -2.91
C LEU A 22 16.01 3.47 -1.40
N GLN A 23 14.95 3.52 -0.59
CA GLN A 23 15.06 3.43 0.86
C GLN A 23 15.61 2.07 1.33
N ASN A 24 15.19 0.95 0.71
CA ASN A 24 15.72 -0.38 1.02
C ASN A 24 17.22 -0.48 0.69
N ILE A 25 17.63 0.04 -0.46
CA ILE A 25 19.04 0.07 -0.86
C ILE A 25 19.85 0.89 0.15
N PHE A 26 19.35 2.06 0.55
CA PHE A 26 20.00 2.90 1.55
C PHE A 26 20.18 2.17 2.89
N PHE A 27 19.18 1.45 3.38
CA PHE A 27 19.29 0.67 4.61
C PHE A 27 20.32 -0.46 4.49
N ALA A 28 20.33 -1.19 3.38
CA ALA A 28 21.30 -2.24 3.13
C ALA A 28 22.75 -1.70 3.09
N LEU A 29 23.00 -0.63 2.34
CA LEU A 29 24.31 0.03 2.29
C LEU A 29 24.75 0.56 3.66
N LYS A 30 23.80 1.03 4.47
CA LYS A 30 24.08 1.51 5.83
C LYS A 30 24.47 0.36 6.77
N VAL A 31 23.81 -0.79 6.68
CA VAL A 31 24.16 -2.01 7.42
C VAL A 31 25.57 -2.48 7.02
N GLU A 32 25.85 -2.53 5.72
CA GLU A 32 27.15 -2.95 5.19
C GLU A 32 28.29 -2.03 5.67
N LYS A 33 28.08 -0.70 5.61
CA LYS A 33 29.06 0.27 6.09
C LYS A 33 29.39 0.09 7.57
N GLU A 34 28.40 -0.21 8.40
CA GLU A 34 28.60 -0.43 9.84
C GLU A 34 29.31 -1.76 10.11
N CYS A 35 29.15 -2.76 9.23
CA CYS A 35 29.84 -4.05 9.29
C CYS A 35 31.32 -3.95 8.91
N THR A 36 31.64 -3.17 7.87
CA THR A 36 33.01 -2.98 7.34
C THR A 36 33.82 -1.98 8.16
N SER A 37 33.17 -1.09 8.91
CA SER A 37 33.82 -0.20 9.87
C SER A 37 34.48 -1.07 10.96
N HIS A 38 35.81 -1.06 11.06
CA HIS A 38 36.65 -1.78 12.05
C HIS A 38 36.42 -1.33 13.52
N ASN A 39 35.19 -1.00 13.90
CA ASN A 39 34.80 -0.50 15.20
C ASN A 39 34.15 -1.65 16.01
N PRO A 40 34.64 -1.99 17.21
CA PRO A 40 34.25 -3.19 17.95
C PRO A 40 32.91 -3.04 18.70
N ARG A 41 31.88 -2.48 18.05
CA ARG A 41 30.54 -2.36 18.64
C ARG A 41 29.60 -3.36 17.99
N ALA A 42 29.79 -4.64 18.29
CA ALA A 42 28.89 -5.72 17.87
C ALA A 42 27.41 -5.39 18.13
N LEU A 43 27.11 -4.75 19.26
CA LEU A 43 25.76 -4.30 19.62
C LEU A 43 25.18 -3.23 18.69
N ALA A 44 25.99 -2.37 18.06
CA ALA A 44 25.52 -1.38 17.10
C ALA A 44 25.18 -2.07 15.76
N ILE A 45 26.06 -2.95 15.28
CA ILE A 45 25.84 -3.73 14.05
C ILE A 45 24.57 -4.59 14.16
N GLU A 46 24.38 -5.28 15.29
CA GLU A 46 23.20 -6.09 15.55
C GLU A 46 21.90 -5.26 15.59
N ARG A 47 21.96 -4.04 16.13
CA ARG A 47 20.80 -3.13 16.14
C ARG A 47 20.42 -2.65 14.74
N VAL A 48 21.41 -2.26 13.91
CA VAL A 48 21.15 -1.79 12.54
C VAL A 48 20.66 -2.95 11.66
N SER A 49 21.24 -4.14 11.81
CA SER A 49 20.80 -5.32 11.06
C SER A 49 19.40 -5.80 11.48
N SER A 50 19.09 -5.77 12.77
CA SER A 50 17.75 -6.07 13.31
C SER A 50 16.71 -5.06 12.81
N ALA A 51 17.03 -3.76 12.82
CA ALA A 51 16.16 -2.72 12.28
C ALA A 51 15.88 -2.93 10.78
N ASN A 52 16.91 -3.24 9.99
CA ASN A 52 16.76 -3.55 8.58
C ASN A 52 15.87 -4.78 8.35
N ARG A 53 16.09 -5.86 9.12
CA ARG A 53 15.28 -7.09 9.03
C ARG A 53 13.81 -6.83 9.37
N ASN A 54 13.51 -6.11 10.45
CA ASN A 54 12.14 -5.70 10.79
C ASN A 54 11.49 -4.87 9.68
N CYS A 55 12.26 -3.96 9.06
CA CYS A 55 11.81 -3.18 7.92
C CYS A 55 11.56 -4.04 6.68
N MET A 56 12.32 -5.12 6.48
CA MET A 56 12.14 -6.06 5.36
C MET A 56 10.97 -7.01 5.59
N ASP A 57 10.73 -7.46 6.82
CA ASP A 57 9.60 -8.34 7.16
C ASP A 57 8.24 -7.65 6.93
N ALA A 58 8.15 -6.34 7.18
CA ALA A 58 6.93 -5.57 6.96
C ALA A 58 6.76 -5.09 5.50
N TYR A 59 7.81 -5.13 4.68
CA TYR A 59 7.83 -4.53 3.34
C TYR A 59 6.90 -5.23 2.34
N PRO A 60 6.84 -6.57 2.24
CA PRO A 60 5.90 -7.27 1.36
C PRO A 60 4.45 -6.93 1.69
N THR A 61 4.10 -6.89 2.97
CA THR A 61 2.76 -6.53 3.44
C THR A 61 2.41 -5.10 3.04
N PHE A 62 3.32 -4.15 3.28
CA PHE A 62 3.17 -2.76 2.83
C PHE A 62 2.90 -2.66 1.33
N MET A 63 3.74 -3.31 0.52
CA MET A 63 3.62 -3.29 -0.94
C MET A 63 2.27 -3.85 -1.39
N ALA A 64 1.85 -4.99 -0.83
CA ALA A 64 0.57 -5.61 -1.17
C ALA A 64 -0.61 -4.67 -0.86
N VAL A 65 -0.69 -4.14 0.36
CA VAL A 65 -1.83 -3.29 0.76
C VAL A 65 -1.85 -1.94 0.05
N MET A 66 -0.68 -1.35 -0.23
CA MET A 66 -0.60 -0.09 -0.98
C MET A 66 -1.11 -0.26 -2.42
N TRP A 67 -0.68 -1.31 -3.11
CA TRP A 67 -1.10 -1.58 -4.47
C TRP A 67 -2.58 -1.93 -4.55
N CYS A 68 -3.07 -2.82 -3.68
CA CYS A 68 -4.49 -3.15 -3.63
C CYS A 68 -5.35 -1.92 -3.28
N ALA A 69 -4.96 -1.12 -2.29
CA ALA A 69 -5.72 0.09 -1.94
C ALA A 69 -5.76 1.12 -3.08
N GLY A 70 -4.64 1.32 -3.79
CA GLY A 70 -4.55 2.28 -4.87
C GLY A 70 -5.31 1.86 -6.12
N VAL A 71 -5.27 0.56 -6.47
CA VAL A 71 -5.97 0.02 -7.64
C VAL A 71 -7.46 -0.21 -7.37
N CYS A 72 -7.82 -0.76 -6.20
CA CYS A 72 -9.20 -1.14 -5.90
C CYS A 72 -10.06 0.03 -5.41
N LEU A 73 -9.47 1.09 -4.85
CA LEU A 73 -10.23 2.20 -4.29
C LEU A 73 -9.80 3.57 -4.86
N SER A 74 -8.59 4.03 -4.54
CA SER A 74 -8.12 5.32 -5.04
C SER A 74 -6.61 5.50 -4.89
N GLN A 75 -6.00 5.92 -6.00
CA GLN A 75 -4.56 6.13 -6.14
C GLN A 75 -3.99 7.19 -5.18
N ALA A 76 -4.61 8.38 -5.13
CA ALA A 76 -4.07 9.53 -4.39
C ALA A 76 -3.94 9.30 -2.87
N PRO A 77 -4.99 8.86 -2.13
CA PRO A 77 -4.88 8.56 -0.71
C PRO A 77 -3.96 7.37 -0.41
N ALA A 78 -3.93 6.35 -1.29
CA ALA A 78 -3.01 5.22 -1.14
C ALA A 78 -1.54 5.65 -1.27
N ALA A 79 -1.23 6.49 -2.26
CA ALA A 79 0.11 7.02 -2.45
C ALA A 79 0.53 7.98 -1.32
N PHE A 80 -0.38 8.83 -0.83
CA PHE A 80 -0.12 9.70 0.30
C PHE A 80 0.16 8.90 1.58
N ALA A 81 -0.67 7.90 1.89
CA ALA A 81 -0.42 6.98 2.99
C ALA A 81 0.89 6.21 2.82
N GLY A 82 1.21 5.79 1.60
CA GLY A 82 2.49 5.15 1.27
C GLY A 82 3.69 6.05 1.53
N LEU A 83 3.61 7.33 1.14
CA LEU A 83 4.67 8.31 1.43
C LEU A 83 4.86 8.50 2.94
N LEU A 84 3.77 8.65 3.69
CA LEU A 84 3.82 8.74 5.15
C LEU A 84 4.44 7.50 5.77
N TYR A 85 4.13 6.30 5.26
CA TYR A 85 4.74 5.05 5.71
C TYR A 85 6.26 5.07 5.52
N LEU A 86 6.76 5.53 4.36
CA LEU A 86 8.20 5.65 4.11
C LEU A 86 8.89 6.63 5.06
N VAL A 87 8.29 7.79 5.34
CA VAL A 87 8.83 8.78 6.29
C VAL A 87 8.95 8.16 7.68
N VAL A 88 7.90 7.46 8.13
CA VAL A 88 7.84 6.84 9.45
C VAL A 88 8.84 5.69 9.56
N ARG A 89 8.97 4.89 8.51
CA ARG A 89 9.97 3.83 8.38
C ARG A 89 11.39 4.38 8.43
N HIS A 90 11.65 5.53 7.80
CA HIS A 90 12.94 6.21 7.87
C HIS A 90 13.26 6.67 9.30
N LYS A 91 12.29 7.30 9.98
CA LYS A 91 12.44 7.73 11.38
C LYS A 91 12.61 6.54 12.33
N TYR A 92 11.91 5.44 12.09
CA TYR A 92 12.08 4.18 12.84
C TYR A 92 13.51 3.66 12.73
N PHE A 93 14.04 3.58 11.50
CA PHE A 93 15.39 3.08 11.25
C PHE A 93 16.46 3.97 11.91
N ILE A 94 16.38 5.30 11.72
CA ILE A 94 17.32 6.24 12.36
C ILE A 94 17.21 6.19 13.89
N GLY A 95 15.99 6.13 14.43
CA GLY A 95 15.74 6.01 15.87
C GLY A 95 16.39 4.77 16.46
N TYR A 96 16.33 3.63 15.73
CA TYR A 96 16.99 2.39 16.11
C TYR A 96 18.52 2.49 16.15
N MET A 97 19.13 3.33 15.31
CA MET A 97 20.58 3.57 15.33
C MET A 97 21.03 4.45 16.50
N GLY A 98 20.19 5.41 16.93
CA GLY A 98 20.52 6.36 17.99
C GLY A 98 20.30 5.82 19.40
N GLN A 99 19.04 5.53 19.77
CA GLN A 99 18.62 5.10 21.11
C GLN A 99 17.30 4.29 21.02
N THR A 100 17.25 3.13 21.67
CA THR A 100 16.14 2.15 21.62
C THR A 100 14.76 2.70 22.02
N SER A 101 14.68 3.80 22.77
CA SER A 101 13.42 4.39 23.22
C SER A 101 12.67 5.17 22.11
N GLN A 102 13.38 5.67 21.09
CA GLN A 102 12.76 6.49 20.04
C GLN A 102 12.14 5.70 18.87
N SER A 103 12.37 4.39 18.78
CA SER A 103 11.83 3.55 17.71
C SER A 103 10.38 3.08 17.93
N THR A 104 9.93 2.99 19.18
CA THR A 104 8.58 2.51 19.53
C THR A 104 7.45 3.37 18.96
N PRO A 105 7.53 4.72 19.01
CA PRO A 105 6.50 5.59 18.42
C PRO A 105 6.40 5.43 16.90
N GLY A 106 7.53 5.30 16.21
CA GLY A 106 7.57 5.11 14.76
C GLY A 106 6.94 3.78 14.32
N TYR A 107 7.22 2.69 15.04
CA TYR A 107 6.65 1.38 14.75
C TYR A 107 5.13 1.35 14.90
N LEU A 108 4.60 1.90 16.00
CA LEU A 108 3.16 1.97 16.25
C LEU A 108 2.43 2.82 15.20
N PHE A 109 3.03 3.93 14.79
CA PHE A 109 2.46 4.79 13.76
C PHE A 109 2.48 4.12 12.38
N GLY A 110 3.56 3.40 12.04
CA GLY A 110 3.63 2.59 10.82
C GLY A 110 2.54 1.52 10.76
N LYS A 111 2.24 0.86 11.88
CA LYS A 111 1.14 -0.12 11.98
C LYS A 111 -0.23 0.50 11.72
N ARG A 112 -0.48 1.74 12.18
CA ARG A 112 -1.73 2.47 11.89
C ARG A 112 -1.89 2.78 10.41
N ILE A 113 -0.81 3.15 9.72
CA ILE A 113 -0.84 3.40 8.28
C ILE A 113 -1.12 2.10 7.50
N LEU A 114 -0.49 0.99 7.89
CA LEU A 114 -0.76 -0.31 7.30
C LEU A 114 -2.22 -0.74 7.50
N LEU A 115 -2.77 -0.51 8.69
CA LEU A 115 -4.18 -0.78 8.96
C LEU A 115 -5.10 0.07 8.06
N PHE A 116 -4.79 1.36 7.92
CA PHE A 116 -5.55 2.26 7.05
C PHE A 116 -5.54 1.79 5.59
N LEU A 117 -4.37 1.43 5.05
CA LEU A 117 -4.25 0.86 3.71
C LEU A 117 -5.00 -0.48 3.58
N GLY A 118 -4.95 -1.32 4.61
CA GLY A 118 -5.70 -2.58 4.64
C GLY A 118 -7.22 -2.36 4.61
N LEU A 119 -7.73 -1.36 5.34
CA LEU A 119 -9.15 -0.99 5.30
C LEU A 119 -9.56 -0.45 3.93
N MET A 120 -8.73 0.41 3.31
CA MET A 120 -8.96 0.89 1.95
C MET A 120 -9.04 -0.27 0.95
N CYS A 121 -8.13 -1.24 1.06
CA CYS A 121 -8.16 -2.45 0.24
C CYS A 121 -9.47 -3.22 0.41
N LEU A 122 -9.89 -3.47 1.67
CA LEU A 122 -11.14 -4.17 1.96
C LEU A 122 -12.35 -3.44 1.36
N ILE A 123 -12.43 -2.12 1.57
CA ILE A 123 -13.52 -1.28 1.04
C ILE A 123 -13.53 -1.33 -0.49
N GLY A 124 -12.37 -1.23 -1.15
CA GLY A 124 -12.27 -1.29 -2.60
C GLY A 124 -12.76 -2.64 -3.16
N VAL A 125 -12.36 -3.75 -2.55
CA VAL A 125 -12.81 -5.09 -2.96
C VAL A 125 -14.31 -5.25 -2.75
N VAL A 126 -14.83 -4.85 -1.58
CA VAL A 126 -16.27 -4.92 -1.29
C VAL A 126 -17.07 -4.06 -2.26
N ASN A 127 -16.59 -2.85 -2.58
CA ASN A 127 -17.24 -1.96 -3.55
C ASN A 127 -17.32 -2.62 -4.93
N TYR A 128 -16.21 -3.17 -5.42
CA TYR A 128 -16.18 -3.89 -6.70
C TYR A 128 -17.17 -5.06 -6.73
N LEU A 129 -17.19 -5.88 -5.67
CA LEU A 129 -18.12 -7.01 -5.58
C LEU A 129 -19.58 -6.54 -5.54
N LEU A 130 -19.89 -5.51 -4.74
CA LEU A 130 -21.24 -4.95 -4.66
C LEU A 130 -21.71 -4.41 -6.01
N THR A 131 -20.90 -3.61 -6.70
CA THR A 131 -21.23 -3.10 -8.03
C THR A 131 -21.42 -4.23 -9.03
N ARG A 132 -20.61 -5.29 -8.94
CA ARG A 132 -20.73 -6.45 -9.83
C ARG A 132 -22.01 -7.23 -9.60
N PHE A 133 -22.37 -7.54 -8.35
CA PHE A 133 -23.56 -8.33 -8.04
C PHE A 133 -24.84 -7.48 -8.21
N LEU A 134 -24.95 -6.34 -7.51
CA LEU A 134 -26.13 -5.47 -7.59
C LEU A 134 -26.35 -4.87 -8.98
N GLY A 135 -25.26 -4.57 -9.71
CA GLY A 135 -25.36 -4.08 -11.08
C GLY A 135 -25.88 -5.14 -12.06
N THR A 136 -25.63 -6.43 -11.77
CA THR A 136 -26.17 -7.54 -12.59
C THR A 136 -27.65 -7.71 -12.34
N ASP A 137 -28.08 -7.73 -11.07
CA ASP A 137 -29.49 -7.86 -10.68
C ASP A 137 -30.33 -6.70 -11.24
N TYR A 138 -29.79 -5.48 -11.18
CA TYR A 138 -30.45 -4.31 -11.74
C TYR A 138 -30.59 -4.40 -13.27
N LYS A 139 -29.53 -4.82 -13.97
CA LYS A 139 -29.56 -4.98 -15.43
C LYS A 139 -30.59 -6.02 -15.86
N GLU A 140 -30.63 -7.16 -15.19
CA GLU A 140 -31.59 -8.24 -15.47
C GLU A 140 -33.04 -7.79 -15.21
N SER A 141 -33.27 -7.02 -14.14
CA SER A 141 -34.58 -6.44 -13.83
C SER A 141 -35.07 -5.46 -14.89
N VAL A 142 -34.18 -4.58 -15.38
CA VAL A 142 -34.51 -3.62 -16.44
C VAL A 142 -34.79 -4.33 -17.76
N GLU A 143 -33.97 -5.32 -18.14
CA GLU A 143 -34.18 -6.10 -19.37
C GLU A 143 -35.52 -6.85 -19.34
N THR A 144 -35.88 -7.43 -18.18
CA THR A 144 -37.17 -8.11 -17.99
C THR A 144 -38.33 -7.14 -18.14
N PHE A 145 -38.24 -5.97 -17.51
CA PHE A 145 -39.29 -4.94 -17.61
C PHE A 145 -39.43 -4.39 -19.03
N THR A 146 -38.32 -4.09 -19.71
CA THR A 146 -38.32 -3.62 -21.10
C THR A 146 -38.91 -4.67 -22.05
N SER A 147 -38.60 -5.95 -21.85
CA SER A 147 -39.17 -7.06 -22.65
C SER A 147 -40.68 -7.20 -22.43
N ALA A 148 -41.12 -7.15 -21.17
CA ALA A 148 -42.55 -7.19 -20.83
C ALA A 148 -43.31 -5.99 -21.39
N ALA A 149 -42.76 -4.77 -21.25
CA ALA A 149 -43.35 -3.55 -21.79
C ALA A 149 -43.41 -3.57 -23.32
N SER A 150 -42.37 -4.06 -24.00
CA SER A 150 -42.36 -4.21 -25.46
C SER A 150 -43.43 -5.19 -25.93
N THR A 151 -43.63 -6.28 -25.20
CA THR A 151 -44.68 -7.27 -25.49
C THR A 151 -46.07 -6.67 -25.30
N LEU A 152 -46.28 -5.87 -24.25
CA LEU A 152 -47.53 -5.15 -23.99
C LEU A 152 -47.85 -4.10 -25.05
N LEU A 153 -46.85 -3.36 -25.54
CA LEU A 153 -47.01 -2.34 -26.58
C LEU A 153 -47.32 -2.92 -27.97
N LEU A 154 -47.13 -4.23 -28.17
CA LEU A 154 -47.45 -4.93 -29.41
C LEU A 154 -48.91 -5.43 -29.46
N PHE A 155 -49.67 -5.32 -28.37
CA PHE A 155 -51.11 -5.58 -28.38
C PHE A 155 -51.86 -4.35 -28.91
N PRO A 156 -52.71 -4.48 -29.95
CA PRO A 156 -53.40 -3.38 -30.62
C PRO A 156 -54.51 -2.73 -29.78
#